data_AF-A0A5K1B2Q0-F1
#
_entry.id   AF-A0A5K1B2Q0-F1
#
_cell.length_a   1.000
_cell.length_b   1.000
_cell.length_c   1.000
_cell.angle_alpha   90.00
_cell.angle_beta   90.00
_cell.angle_gamma   90.00
#
_symmetry.space_group_name_H-M   'P 1'
#
loop_
_entity.id
_entity.type
_entity.pdbx_description
1 polymer ?
#
loop_
_entity_poly.entity_id
_entity_poly.type
_entity_poly.pdbx_seq_one_letter_code
_entity_poly.pdbx_strand_id
1 'polypeptide(L)' 'GFGTLLMEEAERIAIREHRSTKMAIISGVGTRHYYRKLGYELEGPYMVKCLV' A
#
# COMPACT_ATOMS: atom_id res chain seq x y z
N GLY A 1 -3.46 2.63 -14.03
CA GLY A 1 -2.31 2.18 -14.86
C GLY A 1 -1.73 0.91 -14.27
N PHE A 2 -0.65 0.34 -14.84
CA PHE A 2 -0.10 -0.94 -14.35
C PHE A 2 0.29 -0.91 -12.87
N GLY A 3 0.86 0.21 -12.39
CA GLY A 3 1.19 0.34 -10.96
C GLY A 3 -0.03 0.22 -10.06
N THR A 4 -1.19 0.75 -10.45
CA THR A 4 -2.44 0.64 -9.67
C THR A 4 -2.93 -0.81 -9.63
N LEU A 5 -2.91 -1.49 -10.78
CA LEU A 5 -3.33 -2.90 -10.88
C LEU A 5 -2.46 -3.82 -10.03
N LEU A 6 -1.14 -3.59 -10.01
CA LEU A 6 -0.21 -4.34 -9.16
C LEU A 6 -0.46 -4.08 -7.67
N MET A 7 -0.81 -2.85 -7.29
CA MET A 7 -1.15 -2.52 -5.90
C MET A 7 -2.46 -3.20 -5.46
N GLU A 8 -3.48 -3.21 -6.31
CA GLU A 8 -4.75 -3.90 -6.05
C GLU A 8 -4.55 -5.40 -5.84
N GLU A 9 -3.74 -6.03 -6.69
CA GLU A 9 -3.45 -7.46 -6.56
C GLU A 9 -2.60 -7.77 -5.32
N ALA A 10 -1.63 -6.91 -4.98
CA ALA A 10 -0.87 -7.02 -3.74
C ALA A 10 -1.76 -6.92 -2.49
N GLU A 11 -2.70 -5.98 -2.46
CA GLU A 11 -3.68 -5.85 -1.37
C GLU A 11 -4.57 -7.11 -1.29
N ARG A 12 -5.04 -7.63 -2.43
CA ARG A 12 -5.83 -8.87 -2.50
C ARG A 12 -5.06 -10.07 -1.91
N ILE A 13 -3.81 -10.25 -2.30
CA ILE A 13 -2.95 -11.34 -1.82
C ILE A 13 -2.71 -11.18 -0.31
N ALA A 14 -2.39 -9.97 0.15
CA ALA A 14 -2.16 -9.68 1.56
C ALA A 14 -3.38 -10.04 2.43
N ILE A 15 -4.60 -9.70 1.99
CA ILE A 15 -5.84 -10.05 2.71
C ILE A 15 -6.12 -11.56 2.65
N ARG A 16 -6.15 -12.14 1.44
CA ARG A 16 -6.71 -13.48 1.24
C ARG A 16 -5.75 -14.61 1.59
N GLU A 17 -4.47 -14.41 1.30
CA GLU A 17 -3.47 -15.48 1.36
C GLU A 17 -2.62 -15.33 2.62
N HIS A 18 -2.29 -14.10 3.01
CA HIS A 18 -1.49 -13.83 4.22
C HIS A 18 -2.32 -13.46 5.45
N ARG A 19 -3.62 -13.16 5.30
CA ARG A 19 -4.50 -12.69 6.39
C ARG A 19 -3.95 -11.45 7.11
N SER A 20 -3.26 -10.61 6.37
CA SER A 20 -2.69 -9.36 6.87
C SER A 20 -3.78 -8.31 7.04
N THR A 21 -3.72 -7.56 8.12
CA THR A 21 -4.64 -6.44 8.42
C THR A 21 -4.07 -5.08 8.03
N LYS A 22 -2.81 -5.03 7.61
CA LYS A 22 -2.09 -3.81 7.28
C LYS A 22 -1.04 -4.09 6.20
N MET A 23 -0.85 -3.13 5.30
CA MET A 23 0.23 -3.12 4.32
C MET A 23 1.13 -1.92 4.56
N ALA A 24 2.45 -2.12 4.49
CA ALA A 24 3.45 -1.07 4.66
C ALA A 24 4.41 -1.08 3.46
N ILE A 25 4.54 0.08 2.81
CA ILE A 25 5.37 0.26 1.62
C ILE A 25 6.59 1.08 1.99
N ILE A 26 7.78 0.53 1.73
CA ILE A 26 9.03 1.30 1.74
C ILE A 26 8.96 2.25 0.53
N SER A 27 8.91 3.56 0.78
CA SER A 27 8.75 4.55 -0.29
C SER A 27 9.76 5.69 -0.16
N GLY A 28 10.30 6.11 -1.30
CA GLY A 28 11.06 7.35 -1.40
C GLY A 28 10.16 8.56 -1.17
N VAL A 29 10.71 9.64 -0.58
CA VAL A 29 9.95 10.85 -0.23
C VAL A 29 9.16 11.42 -1.43
N GLY A 30 9.78 11.43 -2.62
CA GLY A 30 9.16 11.95 -3.85
C GLY A 30 8.02 11.09 -4.42
N THR A 31 7.90 9.82 -4.01
CA THR A 31 6.85 8.92 -4.52
C THR A 31 5.64 8.82 -3.59
N ARG A 32 5.72 9.35 -2.37
CA ARG A 32 4.64 9.27 -1.37
C ARG A 32 3.30 9.81 -1.86
N HIS A 33 3.30 10.86 -2.69
CA HIS A 33 2.06 11.42 -3.23
C HIS A 33 1.31 10.44 -4.16
N TYR A 34 2.02 9.51 -4.83
CA TYR A 34 1.38 8.44 -5.59
C TYR A 34 0.57 7.52 -4.66
N TYR A 35 1.17 7.03 -3.58
CA TYR A 35 0.50 6.12 -2.64
C TYR A 35 -0.63 6.80 -1.85
N ARG A 36 -0.50 8.10 -1.56
CA ARG A 36 -1.60 8.88 -0.96
C ARG A 36 -2.88 8.83 -1.80
N LYS A 37 -2.76 8.88 -3.13
CA LYS A 37 -3.91 8.74 -4.03
C LYS A 37 -4.58 7.36 -3.96
N LEU A 38 -3.88 6.35 -3.45
CA LEU A 38 -4.38 4.98 -3.25
C LEU A 38 -4.88 4.74 -1.81
N GLY A 39 -4.95 5.79 -0.99
CA GLY A 39 -5.43 5.71 0.39
C GLY A 39 -4.36 5.29 1.41
N TYR A 40 -3.07 5.37 1.06
CA TYR A 40 -1.99 5.15 2.02
C TYR A 40 -1.63 6.44 2.76
N GLU A 41 -1.26 6.30 4.02
CA GLU A 41 -0.85 7.38 4.92
C GLU A 41 0.60 7.21 5.35
N LEU A 42 1.26 8.30 5.77
CA LEU A 42 2.66 8.24 6.20
C LEU A 42 2.73 7.77 7.66
N GLU A 43 3.44 6.68 7.91
CA GLU A 43 3.75 6.19 9.26
C GLU A 43 5.24 5.85 9.36
N GLY A 44 5.98 6.69 10.08
CA GLY A 44 7.44 6.59 10.15
C GLY A 44 8.07 6.67 8.74
N PRO A 45 8.94 5.72 8.34
CA PRO A 45 9.54 5.71 7.00
C PRO A 45 8.64 5.07 5.93
N TYR A 46 7.47 4.53 6.29
CA TYR A 46 6.60 3.76 5.40
C TYR A 46 5.34 4.52 4.97
N MET A 47 4.77 4.12 3.84
CA MET A 47 3.38 4.45 3.49
C MET A 47 2.52 3.24 3.87
N VAL A 48 1.52 3.44 4.72
CA VAL A 48 0.72 2.37 5.31
C VAL A 48 -0.75 2.48 4.95
N LYS A 49 -1.43 1.35 4.84
CA LYS A 49 -2.88 1.25 4.68
C LYS A 49 -3.41 0.07 5.47
N CYS A 50 -4.49 0.28 6.21
CA CYS A 50 -5.21 -0.82 6.86
C CYS A 50 -6.03 -1.57 5.79
N LEU A 51 -5.89 -2.90 5.79
CA LEU A 51 -6.61 -3.79 4.89
C LEU A 51 -7.76 -4.40 5.70
N VAL A 52 -8.92 -3.74 5.66
CA VAL A 52 -10.17 -4.20 6.26
C VAL A 52 -11.04 -4.89 5.22
#